data_AF-A0A7K8TK09-F1
#
_entry.id   AF-A0A7K8TK09-F1
#
_cell.length_a   1.000
_cell.length_b   1.000
_cell.length_c   1.000
_cell.angle_alpha   90.00
_cell.angle_beta   90.00
_cell.angle_gamma   90.00
#
_symmetry.space_group_name_H-M   'P 1'
#
loop_
_entity.id
_entity.type
_entity.pdbx_description
1 polymer ?
#
loop_
_entity_poly.entity_id
_entity_poly.type
_entity_poly.pdbx_seq_one_letter_code
_entity_poly.pdbx_strand_id
1 'polypeptide(L)'
;MATRVAEVQRLQWRLEELEQRIGGGDGVCGPRKVADELVKVQVALTNIAGKRERIKILFKKITSAVFVKSQSSVLYLLMLLLVPQQPEEPVIPSRAALLEQVKNLQPILDSASIQAVPDHAAKLQRLSQIHIQQQ
;
A
#
# COMPACT_ATOMS: atom_id res chain seq x y z
N MET A 1 -11.75 70.71 -38.92
CA MET A 1 -12.23 70.61 -37.52
C MET A 1 -12.89 69.25 -37.23
N ALA A 2 -13.79 68.74 -38.08
CA ALA A 2 -14.49 67.47 -37.86
C ALA A 2 -13.59 66.20 -37.78
N THR A 3 -12.51 66.12 -38.56
CA THR A 3 -11.58 64.97 -38.55
C THR A 3 -10.82 64.83 -37.23
N ARG A 4 -10.37 65.96 -36.66
CA ARG A 4 -9.72 65.99 -35.34
C ARG A 4 -10.66 65.57 -34.21
N VAL A 5 -11.95 65.91 -34.32
CA VAL A 5 -12.97 65.51 -33.33
C VAL A 5 -13.23 63.99 -33.40
N ALA A 6 -13.28 63.42 -34.60
CA ALA A 6 -13.43 61.96 -34.77
C ALA A 6 -12.23 61.17 -34.25
N GLU A 7 -11.01 61.69 -34.44
CA GLU A 7 -9.79 61.09 -33.88
C GLU A 7 -9.77 61.14 -32.34
N VAL A 8 -10.19 62.27 -31.75
CA VAL A 8 -10.30 62.41 -30.30
C VAL A 8 -11.36 61.47 -29.73
N GLN A 9 -12.52 61.33 -30.36
CA GLN A 9 -13.56 60.38 -29.94
C GLN A 9 -13.09 58.93 -30.02
N ARG A 10 -12.35 58.56 -31.07
CA ARG A 10 -11.76 57.22 -31.20
C ARG A 10 -10.73 56.95 -30.10
N LEU A 11 -9.93 57.95 -29.76
CA LEU A 11 -8.94 57.84 -28.69
C LEU A 11 -9.62 57.76 -27.32
N GLN A 12 -10.70 58.51 -27.08
CA GLN A 12 -11.51 58.43 -25.87
C GLN A 12 -12.12 57.04 -25.69
N TRP A 13 -12.74 56.47 -26.72
CA TRP A 13 -13.27 55.11 -26.66
C TRP A 13 -12.20 54.07 -26.29
N ARG A 14 -11.01 54.18 -26.90
CA ARG A 14 -9.89 53.29 -26.59
C ARG A 14 -9.35 53.51 -25.18
N LEU A 15 -9.38 54.74 -24.68
CA LEU A 15 -8.96 55.06 -23.32
C LEU A 15 -9.94 54.45 -22.31
N GLU A 16 -11.25 54.63 -22.51
CA GLU A 16 -12.31 54.05 -21.68
C GLU A 16 -12.23 52.52 -21.67
N GLU A 17 -11.97 51.90 -22.82
CA GLU A 17 -11.80 50.44 -22.91
C GLU A 17 -10.55 49.95 -22.16
N LEU A 18 -9.46 50.72 -22.18
CA LEU A 18 -8.25 50.41 -21.42
C LEU A 18 -8.44 50.66 -19.92
N GLU A 19 -9.12 51.73 -19.54
CA GLU A 19 -9.50 52.04 -18.16
C GLU A 19 -10.45 50.99 -17.61
N GLN A 20 -11.36 50.43 -18.41
CA GLN A 20 -12.24 49.34 -17.98
C GLN A 20 -11.48 48.01 -17.82
N ARG A 21 -10.49 47.74 -18.69
CA ARG A 21 -9.62 46.55 -18.60
C ARG A 21 -8.63 46.60 -17.45
N ILE A 22 -8.13 47.80 -17.08
CA ILE A 22 -7.16 48.00 -15.99
C ILE A 22 -7.85 48.32 -14.65
N GLY A 23 -8.94 49.09 -14.72
CA GLY A 23 -9.71 49.65 -13.61
C GLY A 23 -10.95 48.86 -13.23
N GLY A 24 -11.15 47.64 -13.76
CA GLY A 24 -12.20 46.71 -13.32
C GLY A 24 -12.10 46.26 -11.85
N GLY A 25 -11.12 46.75 -11.10
CA GLY A 25 -11.03 46.66 -9.65
C GLY A 25 -10.81 48.05 -9.04
N ASP A 26 -11.83 48.54 -8.34
CA ASP A 26 -11.84 49.65 -7.37
C ASP A 26 -10.71 50.68 -7.53
N GLY A 27 -10.90 51.64 -8.44
CA GLY A 27 -10.44 53.05 -8.45
C GLY A 27 -8.96 53.40 -8.14
N VAL A 28 -8.11 52.42 -7.85
CA VAL A 28 -6.80 52.60 -7.20
C VAL A 28 -5.79 51.64 -7.86
N CYS A 29 -5.94 51.35 -9.15
CA CYS A 29 -4.99 50.50 -9.89
C CYS A 29 -3.85 51.36 -10.46
N GLY A 30 -2.92 51.77 -9.60
CA GLY A 30 -1.65 52.34 -10.04
C GLY A 30 -0.74 51.25 -10.61
N PRO A 31 0.21 51.58 -11.51
CA PRO A 31 1.23 50.65 -12.06
C PRO A 31 1.95 49.82 -10.99
N ARG A 32 2.03 50.34 -9.77
CA ARG A 32 2.60 49.67 -8.60
C ARG A 32 1.80 48.44 -8.14
N LYS A 33 0.46 48.44 -8.19
CA LYS A 33 -0.33 47.27 -7.78
C LYS A 33 -0.18 46.11 -8.75
N VAL A 34 -0.15 46.38 -10.06
CA VAL A 34 0.11 45.37 -11.09
C VAL A 34 1.53 44.80 -10.94
N ALA A 35 2.52 45.64 -10.64
CA ALA A 35 3.86 45.19 -10.34
C ALA A 35 3.91 44.32 -9.06
N ASP A 36 3.23 44.74 -7.99
CA ASP A 36 3.16 43.97 -6.73
C ASP A 36 2.42 42.64 -6.90
N GLU A 37 1.34 42.59 -7.69
CA GLU A 37 0.62 41.36 -8.02
C GLU A 37 1.45 40.43 -8.91
N LEU A 38 2.18 40.98 -9.88
CA LEU A 38 3.09 40.20 -10.70
C LEU A 38 4.22 39.60 -9.85
N VAL A 39 4.75 40.35 -8.88
CA VAL A 39 5.72 39.83 -7.90
C VAL A 39 5.10 38.74 -7.03
N LYS A 40 3.85 38.88 -6.57
CA LYS A 40 3.14 37.82 -5.83
C LYS A 40 2.97 36.56 -6.67
N VAL A 41 2.59 36.68 -7.94
CA VAL A 41 2.46 35.55 -8.87
C VAL A 41 3.81 34.89 -9.10
N GLN A 42 4.88 35.69 -9.28
CA GLN A 42 6.23 35.16 -9.44
C GLN A 42 6.70 34.38 -8.21
N VAL A 43 6.47 34.91 -7.00
CA VAL A 43 6.79 34.21 -5.75
C VAL A 43 5.97 32.94 -5.60
N ALA A 44 4.68 32.96 -5.95
CA ALA A 44 3.82 31.79 -5.92
C ALA A 44 4.31 30.70 -6.90
N LEU A 45 4.72 31.08 -8.11
CA LEU A 45 5.27 30.16 -9.12
C LEU A 45 6.59 29.53 -8.65
N THR A 46 7.50 30.33 -8.09
CA THR A 46 8.76 29.82 -7.51
C THR A 46 8.49 28.85 -6.36
N ASN A 47 7.51 29.16 -5.51
CA ASN A 47 7.09 28.28 -4.42
C ASN A 47 6.48 26.96 -4.94
N ILE A 48 5.67 27.01 -6.01
CA ILE A 48 5.10 25.82 -6.65
C ILE A 48 6.20 24.96 -7.28
N ALA A 49 7.15 25.57 -8.00
CA ALA A 49 8.29 24.86 -8.57
C ALA A 49 9.14 24.19 -7.48
N GLY A 50 9.42 24.89 -6.38
CA GLY A 50 10.13 24.33 -5.23
C GLY A 50 9.38 23.16 -4.56
N LYS A 51 8.06 23.28 -4.38
CA LYS A 51 7.22 22.18 -3.87
C LYS A 51 7.22 20.98 -4.83
N ARG A 52 7.13 21.21 -6.13
CA ARG A 52 7.18 20.17 -7.16
C ARG A 52 8.49 19.38 -7.11
N GLU A 53 9.63 20.06 -6.98
CA GLU A 53 10.93 19.37 -6.87
C GLU A 53 11.07 18.59 -5.56
N ARG A 54 10.54 19.12 -4.43
CA ARG A 54 10.50 18.37 -3.16
C ARG A 54 9.65 17.10 -3.27
N ILE A 55 8.48 17.19 -3.90
CA ILE A 55 7.61 16.03 -4.16
C ILE A 55 8.32 15.02 -5.06
N LYS A 56 9.01 15.49 -6.11
CA LYS A 56 9.79 14.64 -7.01
C LYS A 56 10.91 13.89 -6.29
N ILE A 57 11.66 14.58 -5.42
CA ILE A 57 12.71 13.97 -4.59
C ILE A 57 12.11 12.95 -3.61
N LEU A 58 10.99 13.28 -2.97
CA LEU A 58 10.31 12.38 -2.04
C LEU A 58 9.80 11.13 -2.75
N PHE A 59 9.17 11.26 -3.92
CA PHE A 59 8.74 10.14 -4.74
C PHE A 59 9.92 9.24 -5.15
N LYS A 60 11.04 9.84 -5.56
CA LYS A 60 12.27 9.09 -5.86
C LYS A 60 12.80 8.35 -4.64
N LYS A 61 12.77 8.97 -3.45
CA LYS A 61 13.17 8.32 -2.18
C LYS A 61 12.24 7.16 -1.81
N ILE A 62 10.92 7.33 -1.94
CA ILE A 62 9.94 6.26 -1.67
C ILE A 62 10.14 5.10 -2.64
N THR A 63 10.26 5.40 -3.93
CA THR A 63 10.52 4.39 -4.97
C THR A 63 11.83 3.65 -4.70
N SER A 64 12.89 4.36 -4.33
CA SER A 64 14.17 3.76 -3.95
C SER A 64 14.06 2.87 -2.70
N ALA A 65 13.35 3.31 -1.65
CA ALA A 65 13.15 2.52 -0.44
C ALA A 65 12.34 1.23 -0.69
N VAL A 66 11.32 1.30 -1.55
CA VAL A 66 10.56 0.11 -2.00
C VAL A 66 11.45 -0.81 -2.82
N PHE A 67 12.24 -0.25 -3.74
CA PHE A 67 13.17 -1.03 -4.57
C PHE A 67 14.25 -1.72 -3.74
N VAL A 68 14.84 -1.06 -2.74
CA VAL A 68 15.83 -1.65 -1.82
C VAL A 68 15.23 -2.79 -1.02
N LYS A 69 14.00 -2.64 -0.49
CA LYS A 69 13.30 -3.75 0.20
C LYS A 69 13.06 -4.92 -0.75
N SER A 70 12.59 -4.66 -1.96
CA SER A 70 12.40 -5.69 -2.99
C SER A 70 13.73 -6.37 -3.37
N GLN A 71 14.81 -5.60 -3.46
CA GLN A 71 16.14 -6.12 -3.78
C GLN A 71 16.68 -6.99 -2.65
N SER A 72 16.52 -6.57 -1.39
CA SER A 72 16.86 -7.40 -0.23
C SER A 72 16.02 -8.68 -0.22
N SER A 73 14.71 -8.63 -0.51
CA SER A 73 13.89 -9.84 -0.62
C SER A 73 14.39 -10.78 -1.74
N VAL A 74 14.75 -10.25 -2.90
CA VAL A 74 15.32 -11.02 -4.00
C VAL A 74 16.69 -11.58 -3.63
N LEU A 75 17.53 -10.84 -2.92
CA LEU A 75 18.83 -11.31 -2.43
C LEU A 75 18.68 -12.38 -1.34
N TYR A 76 17.69 -12.30 -0.45
CA TYR A 76 17.37 -13.33 0.53
C TYR A 76 16.85 -14.61 -0.15
N LEU A 77 15.96 -14.47 -1.13
CA LEU A 77 15.49 -15.59 -1.95
C LEU A 77 16.64 -16.23 -2.73
N LEU A 78 17.50 -15.41 -3.35
CA LEU A 78 18.68 -15.89 -4.04
C LEU A 78 19.64 -16.54 -3.05
N MET A 79 19.87 -16.00 -1.86
CA MET A 79 20.70 -16.63 -0.84
C MET A 79 20.12 -17.98 -0.39
N LEU A 80 18.80 -18.09 -0.21
CA LEU A 80 18.15 -19.37 0.11
C LEU A 80 18.22 -20.39 -1.03
N LEU A 81 18.28 -19.93 -2.29
CA LEU A 81 18.26 -20.80 -3.47
C LEU A 81 19.66 -21.11 -4.03
N LEU A 82 20.64 -20.23 -3.75
CA LEU A 82 22.01 -20.26 -4.24
C LEU A 82 23.01 -20.67 -3.15
N VAL A 83 22.65 -20.59 -1.86
CA VAL A 83 23.25 -21.50 -0.88
C VAL A 83 22.82 -22.87 -1.36
N PRO A 84 23.75 -23.70 -1.88
CA PRO A 84 23.41 -25.05 -2.28
C PRO A 84 22.68 -25.65 -1.09
N GLN A 85 21.55 -26.31 -1.32
CA GLN A 85 20.95 -27.18 -0.32
C GLN A 85 22.11 -27.83 0.42
N GLN A 86 22.38 -27.34 1.64
CA GLN A 86 23.26 -28.03 2.54
C GLN A 86 22.66 -29.43 2.58
N PRO A 87 23.45 -30.49 2.43
CA PRO A 87 22.86 -31.82 2.41
C PRO A 87 22.09 -31.96 3.71
N GLU A 88 20.76 -31.90 3.63
CA GLU A 88 19.84 -32.35 4.65
C GLU A 88 19.92 -33.89 4.67
N GLU A 89 21.14 -34.43 4.71
CA GLU A 89 21.44 -35.83 4.45
C GLU A 89 20.87 -36.76 5.52
N PRO A 90 20.62 -36.34 6.78
CA PRO A 90 19.83 -37.18 7.67
C PRO A 90 18.37 -36.72 7.81
N VAL A 91 18.01 -35.46 7.52
CA VAL A 91 16.72 -34.90 7.94
C VAL A 91 15.59 -35.27 6.98
N ILE A 92 15.81 -35.20 5.67
CA ILE A 92 14.78 -35.55 4.67
C ILE A 92 14.42 -37.04 4.71
N PRO A 93 15.38 -37.99 4.70
CA PRO A 93 15.05 -39.42 4.73
C PRO A 93 14.46 -39.87 6.07
N SER A 94 14.92 -39.33 7.20
CA SER A 94 14.33 -39.66 8.52
C SER A 94 12.89 -39.15 8.65
N ARG A 95 12.60 -37.96 8.12
CA ARG A 95 11.25 -37.38 8.12
C ARG A 95 10.32 -38.10 7.15
N ALA A 96 10.83 -38.58 6.01
CA ALA A 96 10.09 -39.44 5.08
C ALA A 96 9.76 -40.81 5.70
N ALA A 97 10.71 -41.42 6.43
CA ALA A 97 10.47 -42.69 7.14
C ALA A 97 9.44 -42.54 8.27
N LEU A 98 9.46 -41.43 9.01
CA LEU A 98 8.45 -41.09 10.01
C LEU A 98 7.06 -40.90 9.39
N LEU A 99 6.97 -40.25 8.23
CA LEU A 99 5.70 -40.07 7.52
C LEU A 99 5.12 -41.40 7.02
N GLU A 100 5.96 -42.31 6.53
CA GLU A 100 5.57 -43.68 6.17
C GLU A 100 5.04 -44.45 7.38
N GLN A 101 5.70 -44.35 8.54
CA GLN A 101 5.23 -44.99 9.78
C GLN A 101 3.87 -44.45 10.23
N VAL A 102 3.68 -43.13 10.20
CA VAL A 102 2.39 -42.51 10.55
C VAL A 102 1.29 -42.95 9.58
N LYS A 103 1.59 -43.05 8.28
CA LYS A 103 0.65 -43.55 7.26
C LYS A 103 0.25 -45.01 7.51
N ASN A 104 1.19 -45.85 7.95
CA ASN A 104 0.92 -47.26 8.26
C ASN A 104 0.10 -47.46 9.54
N LEU A 105 0.14 -46.50 10.47
CA LEU A 105 -0.64 -46.52 11.71
C LEU A 105 -2.06 -45.94 11.53
N GLN A 106 -2.31 -45.22 10.44
CA GLN A 106 -3.62 -44.66 10.10
C GLN A 106 -4.78 -45.70 10.11
N PRO A 107 -4.67 -46.90 9.52
CA PRO A 107 -5.73 -47.91 9.59
C PRO A 107 -5.95 -48.52 10.99
N ILE A 108 -5.01 -48.36 11.92
CA ILE A 108 -5.17 -48.83 13.31
C ILE A 108 -6.08 -47.88 14.08
N LEU A 109 -5.99 -46.57 13.80
CA LEU A 109 -6.86 -45.55 14.38
C LEU A 109 -8.32 -45.70 13.92
N ASP A 110 -8.52 -46.18 12.69
CA ASP A 110 -9.83 -46.47 12.12
C ASP A 110 -10.35 -47.88 12.45
N SER A 111 -9.65 -48.65 13.30
CA SER A 111 -10.03 -50.02 13.61
C SER A 111 -11.34 -50.10 14.39
N ALA A 112 -12.21 -51.03 13.97
CA ALA A 112 -13.51 -51.26 14.58
C ALA A 112 -13.43 -51.63 16.08
N SER A 113 -12.28 -52.14 16.55
CA SER A 113 -12.04 -52.43 17.96
C SER A 113 -11.94 -51.18 18.82
N ILE A 114 -11.30 -50.10 18.33
CA ILE A 114 -11.24 -48.80 19.01
C ILE A 114 -12.61 -48.12 19.01
N GLN A 115 -13.36 -48.22 17.90
CA GLN A 115 -14.72 -47.68 17.83
C GLN A 115 -15.72 -48.43 18.72
N ALA A 116 -15.50 -49.72 18.97
CA ALA A 116 -16.37 -50.54 19.83
C ALA A 116 -16.07 -50.39 21.34
N VAL A 117 -15.04 -49.63 21.74
CA VAL A 117 -14.68 -49.41 23.16
C VAL A 117 -15.84 -48.87 24.01
N PRO A 118 -16.68 -47.91 23.55
CA PRO A 118 -17.82 -47.41 24.34
C PRO A 118 -18.87 -48.49 24.62
N ASP A 119 -19.13 -49.37 23.65
CA ASP A 119 -20.12 -50.46 23.78
C ASP A 119 -19.65 -51.53 24.79
N HIS A 120 -18.36 -51.86 24.75
CA HIS A 120 -17.75 -52.78 25.71
C HIS A 120 -17.69 -52.17 27.11
N ALA A 121 -17.41 -50.86 27.23
CA ALA A 121 -17.44 -50.13 28.50
C ALA A 121 -18.85 -50.12 29.13
N ALA A 122 -19.90 -49.91 28.33
CA ALA A 122 -21.28 -49.95 28.81
C ALA A 122 -21.68 -51.34 29.33
N LYS A 123 -21.27 -52.41 28.63
CA LYS A 123 -21.49 -53.80 29.08
C LYS A 123 -20.72 -54.13 30.36
N LEU A 124 -19.46 -53.70 30.45
CA LEU A 124 -18.64 -53.83 31.66
C LEU A 124 -19.24 -53.08 32.85
N GLN A 125 -19.73 -51.87 32.63
CA GLN A 125 -20.38 -51.08 33.68
C GLN A 125 -21.64 -51.76 34.22
N ARG A 126 -22.45 -52.36 33.33
CA ARG A 126 -23.63 -53.15 33.72
C ARG A 126 -23.23 -54.40 34.52
N LEU A 127 -22.22 -55.13 34.05
CA LEU A 127 -21.70 -56.30 34.76
C LEU A 127 -21.12 -55.93 36.12
N SER A 128 -20.42 -54.81 36.23
CA SER A 128 -19.89 -54.28 37.50
C SER A 128 -21.03 -53.94 38.46
N GLN A 129 -22.11 -53.30 38.01
CA GLN A 129 -23.29 -53.05 38.85
C GLN A 129 -23.94 -54.34 39.37
N ILE A 130 -24.09 -55.35 38.50
CA ILE A 130 -24.66 -56.65 38.89
C ILE A 130 -23.73 -57.36 39.88
N HIS A 131 -22.41 -57.30 39.67
CA HIS A 131 -21.43 -57.89 40.58
C HIS A 131 -21.49 -57.23 41.98
N ILE A 132 -21.59 -55.90 42.04
CA ILE A 132 -21.73 -55.16 43.30
C ILE A 132 -23.04 -55.51 44.04
N GLN A 133 -24.11 -55.87 43.30
CA GLN A 133 -25.37 -56.32 43.92
C GLN A 133 -25.33 -57.77 44.40
N GLN A 134 -24.39 -58.58 43.92
CA GLN A 134 -24.25 -60.00 44.28
C GLN A 134 -23.24 -60.25 45.41
N GLN A 135 -22.39 -59.27 45.74
CA GLN A 135 -21.48 -59.27 46.89
C GLN A 135 -22.13 -58.67 48.13
#